data_AF-A0A6H5J8S2-F1
#
_entry.id   AF-A0A6H5J8S2-F1
#
_cell.length_a   1.000
_cell.length_b   1.000
_cell.length_c   1.000
_cell.angle_alpha   90.00
_cell.angle_beta   90.00
_cell.angle_gamma   90.00
#
_symmetry.space_group_name_H-M   'P 1'
#
loop_
_entity.id
_entity.type
_entity.pdbx_description
1 polymer ?
#
loop_
_entity_poly.entity_id
_entity_poly.type
_entity_poly.pdbx_seq_one_letter_code
_entity_poly.pdbx_strand_id
1 'polypeptide(L)'
;MRQASAILTFVSLEIADGLHPIKHSEVAALPVGVTGKVVRAWVRDFVNGKRFKVRVRDYAARNLLSVINDEDFREESREWLDAKIYGRKEGEPQLRVRDFQKHLNDTALKPYMEEGARGNCLDTVHRWLQDLGFRWRRHRKCVYADGHNRPDNIRRRMGYVTEMQEHQKRTVKCVLNLWCDWVCNVSDFV
;
A
#
# COMPACT_ATOMS: atom_id res chain seq x y z
N MET A 1 14.05 26.58 -11.50
CA MET A 1 13.97 27.37 -12.75
C MET A 1 12.69 27.14 -13.58
N ARG A 2 12.16 25.91 -13.68
CA ARG A 2 10.96 25.64 -14.52
C ARG A 2 9.70 26.42 -14.15
N GLN A 3 9.43 26.65 -12.86
CA GLN A 3 8.25 27.40 -12.40
C GLN A 3 8.23 28.87 -12.85
N ALA A 4 9.37 29.56 -12.74
CA ALA A 4 9.48 30.98 -13.11
C ALA A 4 9.25 31.18 -14.61
N SER A 5 9.76 30.27 -15.45
CA SER A 5 9.55 30.31 -16.89
C SER A 5 8.07 30.16 -17.26
N ALA A 6 7.34 29.20 -16.68
CA ALA A 6 5.90 29.04 -16.94
C ALA A 6 5.08 30.27 -16.52
N ILE A 7 5.39 30.89 -15.37
CA ILE A 7 4.68 32.08 -14.91
C ILE A 7 4.97 33.28 -15.81
N LEU A 8 6.23 33.48 -16.24
CA LEU A 8 6.60 34.54 -17.17
C LEU A 8 5.86 34.38 -18.50
N THR A 9 5.85 33.17 -19.07
CA THR A 9 5.10 32.89 -20.30
C THR A 9 3.61 33.17 -20.12
N PHE A 10 3.02 32.78 -18.99
CA PHE A 10 1.62 33.05 -18.68
C PHE A 10 1.31 34.55 -18.64
N VAL A 11 2.12 35.33 -17.91
CA VAL A 11 1.94 36.78 -17.76
C VAL A 11 2.14 37.51 -19.09
N SER A 12 3.15 37.12 -19.87
CA SER A 12 3.38 37.70 -21.20
C SER A 12 2.20 37.48 -22.14
N LEU A 13 1.57 36.30 -22.08
CA LEU A 13 0.37 36.00 -22.87
C LEU A 13 -0.84 36.82 -22.39
N GLU A 14 -1.01 37.02 -21.09
CA GLU A 14 -2.09 37.91 -20.58
C GLU A 14 -1.89 39.37 -20.99
N ILE A 15 -0.64 39.86 -21.06
CA ILE A 15 -0.34 41.21 -21.53
C ILE A 15 -0.61 41.38 -23.04
N ALA A 16 -0.33 40.35 -23.85
CA ALA A 16 -0.49 40.41 -25.30
C ALA A 16 -1.93 40.17 -25.76
N ASP A 17 -2.59 39.13 -25.24
CA ASP A 17 -3.87 38.62 -25.75
C ASP A 17 -5.07 38.91 -24.82
N GLY A 18 -4.82 39.45 -23.62
CA GLY A 18 -5.84 39.76 -22.61
C GLY A 18 -6.17 38.62 -21.63
N LEU A 19 -7.27 38.72 -20.91
CA LEU A 19 -7.63 37.82 -19.81
C LEU A 19 -8.21 36.48 -20.30
N HIS A 20 -7.32 35.54 -20.64
CA HIS A 20 -7.68 34.14 -20.94
C HIS A 20 -6.94 33.13 -20.05
N PRO A 21 -7.27 33.05 -18.74
CA PRO A 21 -6.47 32.33 -17.76
C PRO A 21 -6.36 30.82 -18.01
N ILE A 22 -7.38 30.21 -18.63
CA ILE A 22 -7.38 28.78 -18.94
C ILE A 22 -6.43 28.51 -20.12
N LYS A 23 -6.66 29.17 -21.25
CA LYS A 23 -5.87 29.01 -22.48
C LYS A 23 -4.39 29.33 -22.25
N HIS A 24 -4.09 30.45 -21.60
CA HIS A 24 -2.70 30.86 -21.36
C HIS A 24 -1.97 29.91 -20.41
N SER A 25 -2.68 29.37 -19.41
CA SER A 25 -2.08 28.42 -18.48
C SER A 25 -1.77 27.07 -19.13
N GLU A 26 -2.55 26.64 -20.12
CA GLU A 26 -2.30 25.41 -20.89
C GLU A 26 -1.04 25.58 -21.75
N VAL A 27 -0.93 26.71 -22.47
CA VAL A 27 0.23 27.04 -23.30
C VAL A 27 1.50 27.16 -22.46
N ALA A 28 1.43 27.85 -21.32
CA ALA A 28 2.55 28.01 -20.38
C ALA A 28 2.96 26.69 -19.68
N ALA A 29 2.07 25.70 -19.65
CA ALA A 29 2.32 24.40 -19.04
C ALA A 29 3.17 23.47 -19.92
N LEU A 30 3.02 23.56 -21.25
CA LEU A 30 3.64 22.67 -22.22
C LEU A 30 5.18 22.56 -22.07
N PRO A 31 5.94 23.67 -21.99
CA PRO A 31 7.41 23.60 -21.93
C PRO A 31 7.93 23.00 -20.60
N VAL A 32 7.09 23.01 -19.56
CA VAL A 32 7.46 22.60 -18.21
C VAL A 32 6.95 21.19 -17.87
N GLY A 33 6.09 20.60 -18.71
CA GLY A 33 5.54 19.25 -18.52
C GLY A 33 4.59 19.16 -17.33
N VAL A 34 3.85 20.23 -17.05
CA VAL A 34 2.83 20.28 -15.97
C VAL A 34 1.45 20.58 -16.55
N THR A 35 0.40 20.49 -15.74
CA THR A 35 -0.95 20.85 -16.19
C THR A 35 -1.20 22.35 -16.02
N GLY A 36 -2.08 22.93 -16.85
CA GLY A 36 -2.43 24.36 -16.72
C GLY A 36 -3.01 24.72 -15.34
N LYS A 37 -3.68 23.78 -14.68
CA LYS A 37 -4.14 23.93 -13.28
C LYS A 37 -2.98 24.21 -12.31
N VAL A 38 -1.83 23.56 -12.50
CA VAL A 38 -0.62 23.77 -11.68
C VAL A 38 -0.03 25.15 -11.94
N VAL A 39 0.03 25.59 -13.20
CA VAL A 39 0.50 26.94 -13.56
C VAL A 39 -0.39 28.02 -12.93
N ARG A 40 -1.72 27.90 -13.00
CA ARG A 40 -2.64 28.84 -12.34
C ARG A 40 -2.47 28.88 -10.83
N ALA A 41 -2.19 27.74 -10.21
CA ALA A 41 -1.89 27.69 -8.77
C ALA A 41 -0.58 28.42 -8.45
N TRP A 42 0.46 28.28 -9.29
CA TRP A 42 1.71 29.02 -9.13
C TRP A 42 1.55 30.52 -9.32
N VAL A 43 0.80 30.95 -10.34
CA VAL A 43 0.49 32.36 -10.59
C VAL A 43 -0.26 32.95 -9.39
N ARG A 44 -1.28 32.25 -8.89
CA ARG A 44 -2.04 32.68 -7.69
C ARG A 44 -1.14 32.81 -6.46
N ASP A 45 -0.29 31.81 -6.21
CA ASP A 45 0.66 31.82 -5.10
C ASP A 45 1.69 32.96 -5.25
N PHE A 46 2.12 33.25 -6.48
CA PHE A 46 3.04 34.34 -6.78
C PHE A 46 2.40 35.71 -6.59
N VAL A 47 1.18 35.93 -7.09
CA VAL A 47 0.43 37.18 -6.93
C VAL A 47 0.12 37.45 -5.46
N ASN A 48 -0.32 36.43 -4.72
CA ASN A 48 -0.71 36.59 -3.31
C ASN A 48 0.49 36.69 -2.35
N GLY A 49 1.59 36.00 -2.64
CA GLY A 49 2.70 35.83 -1.70
C GLY A 49 4.04 36.43 -2.13
N LYS A 50 4.16 36.90 -3.39
CA LYS A 50 5.41 37.38 -4.03
C LYS A 50 6.60 36.42 -3.89
N ARG A 51 6.36 35.12 -3.68
CA ARG A 51 7.37 34.10 -3.41
C ARG A 51 7.09 32.84 -4.20
N PHE A 52 8.15 32.19 -4.67
CA PHE A 52 8.07 30.86 -5.29
C PHE A 52 8.06 29.79 -4.21
N LYS A 53 6.99 28.98 -4.15
CA LYS A 53 7.03 27.73 -3.36
C LYS A 53 7.82 26.69 -4.15
N VAL A 54 9.12 26.64 -3.91
CA VAL A 54 9.93 25.50 -4.31
C VAL A 54 9.50 24.33 -3.43
N ARG A 55 8.71 23.41 -3.98
CA ARG A 55 8.43 22.14 -3.30
C ARG A 55 9.69 21.27 -3.40
N VAL A 56 10.64 21.46 -2.49
CA VAL A 56 11.64 20.44 -2.21
C VAL A 56 10.95 19.38 -1.35
N ARG A 57 10.33 18.39 -2.00
CA ARG A 57 9.77 17.24 -1.29
C ARG A 57 10.75 16.08 -1.49
N ASP A 58 11.71 15.94 -0.58
CA ASP A 58 12.60 14.78 -0.53
C ASP A 58 11.88 13.59 0.10
N TYR A 59 10.86 13.07 -0.59
CA TYR A 59 10.22 11.80 -0.21
C TYR A 59 11.25 10.66 -0.14
N ALA A 60 12.29 10.72 -0.99
CA ALA A 60 13.39 9.78 -0.95
C ALA A 60 14.13 9.82 0.39
N ALA A 61 14.47 11.01 0.91
CA ALA A 61 15.16 11.15 2.18
C ALA A 61 14.30 10.65 3.36
N ARG A 62 12.99 10.90 3.33
CA ARG A 62 12.07 10.40 4.38
C ARG A 62 11.94 8.87 4.37
N ASN A 63 11.98 8.25 3.21
CA ASN A 63 11.93 6.79 3.10
C ASN A 63 13.26 6.17 3.52
N LEU A 64 14.41 6.74 3.15
CA LEU A 64 15.73 6.28 3.58
C LEU A 64 15.91 6.29 5.10
N LEU A 65 15.22 7.19 5.81
CA LEU A 65 15.26 7.29 7.28
C LEU A 65 14.32 6.31 8.01
N SER A 66 13.52 5.52 7.29
CA SER A 66 12.63 4.56 7.96
C SER A 66 13.43 3.37 8.48
N VAL A 67 13.28 3.04 9.76
CA VAL A 67 13.98 1.92 10.43
C VAL A 67 13.81 0.58 9.70
N ILE A 68 12.66 0.35 9.05
CA ILE A 68 12.43 -0.88 8.28
C ILE A 68 13.36 -1.07 7.06
N ASN A 69 13.98 0.02 6.60
CA ASN A 69 14.92 -0.01 5.48
C ASN A 69 16.36 -0.25 5.93
N ASP A 70 16.63 -0.23 7.24
CA ASP A 70 17.89 -0.70 7.81
C ASP A 70 18.01 -2.23 7.59
N GLU A 71 19.14 -2.69 7.05
CA GLU A 71 19.30 -4.09 6.64
C GLU A 71 19.25 -5.04 7.83
N ASP A 72 19.94 -4.69 8.92
CA ASP A 72 20.02 -5.50 10.14
C ASP A 72 18.63 -5.64 10.78
N PHE A 73 17.92 -4.52 10.95
CA PHE A 73 16.56 -4.54 11.51
C PHE A 73 15.59 -5.34 10.65
N ARG A 74 15.74 -5.25 9.33
CA ARG A 74 14.91 -5.96 8.36
C ARG A 74 15.14 -7.47 8.42
N GLU A 75 16.40 -7.89 8.57
CA GLU A 75 16.78 -9.28 8.74
C GLU A 75 16.25 -9.84 10.06
N GLU A 76 16.47 -9.17 11.19
CA GLU A 76 15.94 -9.57 12.50
C GLU A 76 14.41 -9.75 12.47
N SER A 77 13.72 -8.77 11.88
CA SER A 77 12.26 -8.82 11.72
C SER A 77 11.80 -10.03 10.88
N ARG A 78 12.56 -10.40 9.85
CA ARG A 78 12.27 -11.57 9.00
C ARG A 78 12.56 -12.87 9.72
N GLU A 79 13.70 -12.99 10.37
CA GLU A 79 14.07 -14.19 11.13
C GLU A 79 13.01 -14.50 12.19
N TRP A 80 12.52 -13.49 12.91
CA TRP A 80 11.45 -13.67 13.87
C TRP A 80 10.15 -14.16 13.23
N LEU A 81 9.76 -13.55 12.10
CA LEU A 81 8.55 -13.94 11.37
C LEU A 81 8.67 -15.38 10.84
N ASP A 82 9.80 -15.73 10.24
CA ASP A 82 10.06 -17.06 9.70
C ASP A 82 10.10 -18.11 10.81
N ALA A 83 10.75 -17.83 11.93
CA ALA A 83 10.75 -18.70 13.10
C ALA A 83 9.33 -18.98 13.62
N LYS A 84 8.45 -17.96 13.62
CA LYS A 84 7.05 -18.12 14.04
C LYS A 84 6.16 -18.79 12.99
N ILE A 85 6.45 -18.62 11.70
CA ILE A 85 5.69 -19.22 10.61
C ILE A 85 6.05 -20.70 10.46
N TYR A 86 7.34 -21.02 10.37
CA TYR A 86 7.84 -22.37 10.13
C TYR A 86 8.01 -23.20 11.40
N GLY A 87 8.25 -22.56 12.54
CA GLY A 87 8.37 -23.24 13.85
C GLY A 87 7.04 -23.52 14.55
N ARG A 88 5.90 -23.23 13.91
CA ARG A 88 4.57 -23.38 14.50
C ARG A 88 4.23 -24.85 14.74
N LYS A 89 3.88 -25.19 15.99
CA LYS A 89 3.41 -26.54 16.35
C LYS A 89 1.92 -26.73 16.03
N GLU A 90 1.53 -27.98 15.83
CA GLU A 90 0.13 -28.35 15.65
C GLU A 90 -0.68 -27.97 16.90
N GLY A 91 -1.79 -27.23 16.72
CA GLY A 91 -2.64 -26.74 17.81
C GLY A 91 -2.37 -25.31 18.28
N GLU A 92 -1.22 -24.70 17.95
CA GLU A 92 -0.95 -23.31 18.33
C GLU A 92 -1.80 -22.30 17.54
N PRO A 93 -2.19 -21.15 18.11
CA PRO A 93 -2.90 -20.14 17.35
C PRO A 93 -2.06 -19.64 16.17
N GLN A 94 -2.74 -19.20 15.11
CA GLN A 94 -2.08 -18.58 13.97
C GLN A 94 -1.43 -17.25 14.34
N LEU A 95 -0.28 -16.97 13.72
CA LEU A 95 0.37 -15.68 13.80
C LEU A 95 -0.54 -14.57 13.24
N ARG A 96 -0.86 -13.59 14.07
CA ARG A 96 -1.61 -12.39 13.70
C ARG A 96 -0.67 -11.21 13.54
N VAL A 97 -1.09 -10.21 12.76
CA VAL A 97 -0.37 -8.94 12.63
C VAL A 97 -0.17 -8.25 13.98
N ARG A 98 -1.13 -8.41 14.90
CA ARG A 98 -1.01 -7.90 16.28
C ARG A 98 0.14 -8.54 17.06
N ASP A 99 0.45 -9.80 16.81
CA ASP A 99 1.53 -10.49 17.51
C ASP A 99 2.88 -9.94 17.04
N PHE A 100 3.01 -9.67 15.74
CA PHE A 100 4.18 -9.00 15.18
C PHE A 100 4.28 -7.55 15.67
N GLN A 101 3.18 -6.78 15.69
CA GLN A 101 3.17 -5.42 16.25
C GLN A 101 3.65 -5.40 17.71
N LYS A 102 3.19 -6.37 18.52
CA LYS A 102 3.60 -6.49 19.91
C LYS A 102 5.10 -6.74 20.02
N HIS A 103 5.64 -7.68 19.25
CA HIS A 103 7.08 -7.95 19.22
C HIS A 103 7.89 -6.73 18.78
N LEU A 104 7.44 -6.02 17.73
CA LEU A 104 8.10 -4.81 17.26
C LEU A 104 8.18 -3.75 18.36
N ASN A 105 7.06 -3.42 19.00
CA ASN A 105 7.01 -2.34 19.99
C ASN A 105 7.66 -2.72 21.32
N ASP A 106 7.55 -3.98 21.75
CA ASP A 106 8.04 -4.43 23.05
C ASP A 106 9.50 -4.88 23.03
N THR A 107 10.06 -5.18 21.85
CA THR A 107 11.40 -5.77 21.70
C THR A 107 12.21 -5.05 20.64
N ALA A 108 11.88 -5.21 19.35
CA ALA A 108 12.76 -4.83 18.26
C ALA A 108 12.97 -3.32 18.13
N LEU A 109 11.95 -2.50 18.40
CA LEU A 109 12.03 -1.04 18.26
C LEU A 109 12.54 -0.33 19.51
N LYS A 110 12.58 -0.99 20.68
CA LYS A 110 13.03 -0.35 21.92
C LYS A 110 14.42 0.30 21.82
N PRO A 111 15.43 -0.31 21.17
CA PRO A 111 16.74 0.32 21.00
C PRO A 111 16.70 1.59 20.13
N TYR A 112 15.73 1.70 19.22
CA TYR A 112 15.59 2.79 18.26
C TYR A 112 14.62 3.89 18.71
N MET A 113 13.97 3.71 19.86
CA MET A 113 12.92 4.62 20.35
C MET A 113 13.40 5.38 21.59
N GLU A 114 13.11 6.68 21.62
CA GLU A 114 13.28 7.48 22.83
C GLU A 114 12.31 7.02 23.94
N GLU A 115 12.72 7.19 25.20
CA GLU A 115 11.91 6.79 26.35
C GLU A 115 10.57 7.53 26.36
N GLY A 116 9.46 6.78 26.32
CA GLY A 116 8.10 7.33 26.24
C GLY A 116 7.57 7.58 24.81
N ALA A 117 8.35 7.28 23.77
CA ALA A 117 7.87 7.35 22.39
C ALA A 117 6.73 6.35 22.13
N ARG A 118 5.75 6.75 21.32
CA ARG A 118 4.63 5.87 20.94
C ARG A 118 5.08 4.85 19.92
N GLY A 119 4.84 3.57 20.22
CA GLY A 119 5.09 2.47 19.29
C GLY A 119 4.29 2.56 18.00
N ASN A 120 4.62 1.72 17.03
CA ASN A 120 3.97 1.70 15.74
C ASN A 120 2.50 1.26 15.85
N CYS A 121 1.64 1.96 15.10
CA CYS A 121 0.25 1.56 14.93
C CYS A 121 0.13 0.36 13.97
N LEU A 122 -1.03 -0.30 13.99
CA LEU A 122 -1.29 -1.48 13.15
C LEU A 122 -1.10 -1.19 11.66
N ASP A 123 -1.51 -0.02 11.18
CA ASP A 123 -1.41 0.33 9.77
C ASP A 123 0.06 0.46 9.31
N THR A 124 0.93 1.01 10.16
CA THR A 124 2.37 1.07 9.89
C THR A 124 2.96 -0.34 9.82
N VAL A 125 2.63 -1.20 10.79
CA VAL A 125 3.09 -2.59 10.81
C VAL A 125 2.58 -3.36 9.59
N HIS A 126 1.35 -3.10 9.15
CA HIS A 126 0.80 -3.67 7.92
C HIS A 126 1.60 -3.30 6.68
N ARG A 127 2.04 -2.04 6.56
CA ARG A 127 2.90 -1.60 5.45
C ARG A 127 4.27 -2.25 5.53
N TRP A 128 4.88 -2.28 6.71
CA TRP A 128 6.17 -2.92 6.92
C TRP A 128 6.15 -4.40 6.57
N LEU A 129 5.08 -5.13 6.91
CA LEU A 129 4.92 -6.51 6.46
C LEU A 129 4.93 -6.63 4.92
N GLN A 130 4.33 -5.68 4.20
CA GLN A 130 4.41 -5.65 2.74
C GLN A 130 5.82 -5.39 2.24
N ASP A 131 6.55 -4.48 2.89
CA ASP A 131 7.96 -4.17 2.58
C ASP A 131 8.87 -5.38 2.88
N LEU A 132 8.56 -6.17 3.90
CA LEU A 132 9.22 -7.45 4.21
C LEU A 132 8.85 -8.58 3.22
N GLY A 133 7.91 -8.34 2.30
CA GLY A 133 7.51 -9.27 1.25
C GLY A 133 6.22 -10.04 1.54
N PHE A 134 5.57 -9.82 2.68
CA PHE A 134 4.31 -10.46 3.03
C PHE A 134 3.13 -9.74 2.36
N ARG A 135 2.32 -10.49 1.62
CA ARG A 135 1.12 -9.94 0.99
C ARG A 135 -0.13 -10.51 1.63
N TRP A 136 -1.08 -9.62 1.90
CA TRP A 136 -2.42 -10.02 2.26
C TRP A 136 -3.13 -10.60 1.05
N ARG A 137 -3.40 -11.90 1.08
CA ARG A 137 -4.26 -12.56 0.09
C ARG A 137 -5.35 -13.32 0.81
N ARG A 138 -6.56 -13.22 0.26
CA ARG A 138 -7.65 -14.12 0.63
C ARG A 138 -7.33 -15.47 0.02
N HIS A 139 -7.23 -16.50 0.87
CA HIS A 139 -7.07 -17.86 0.40
C HIS A 139 -8.26 -18.24 -0.50
N ARG A 140 -7.99 -18.44 -1.78
CA ARG A 140 -8.95 -18.94 -2.78
C ARG A 140 -8.62 -20.41 -3.02
N LYS A 141 -9.21 -21.33 -2.26
CA LYS A 141 -9.22 -22.73 -2.70
C LYS A 141 -10.23 -22.81 -3.84
N CYS A 142 -9.74 -23.14 -5.03
CA CYS A 142 -10.55 -23.43 -6.19
C CYS A 142 -11.29 -24.75 -5.93
N VAL A 143 -12.53 -24.67 -5.44
CA VAL A 143 -13.40 -25.85 -5.42
C VAL A 143 -13.76 -26.12 -6.88
N TYR A 144 -13.19 -27.17 -7.46
CA TYR A 144 -13.60 -27.64 -8.78
C TYR A 144 -15.04 -28.16 -8.68
N ALA A 145 -15.99 -27.36 -9.16
CA ALA A 145 -17.36 -27.78 -9.34
C ALA A 145 -17.48 -28.45 -10.73
N ASP A 146 -17.13 -29.73 -10.81
CA ASP A 146 -17.49 -30.54 -11.98
C ASP A 146 -19.02 -30.74 -11.98
N GLY A 147 -19.67 -30.61 -13.15
CA GLY A 147 -21.12 -30.53 -13.34
C GLY A 147 -21.90 -31.80 -12.99
N HIS A 148 -21.23 -32.87 -12.53
CA HIS A 148 -21.86 -34.10 -12.09
C HIS A 148 -22.43 -33.99 -10.65
N ASN A 149 -23.62 -33.39 -10.54
CA ASN A 149 -24.41 -33.30 -9.31
C ASN A 149 -25.11 -34.62 -8.97
N ARG A 150 -24.34 -35.69 -8.78
CA ARG A 150 -24.88 -36.90 -8.14
C ARG A 150 -25.10 -36.66 -6.63
N PRO A 151 -26.14 -37.24 -6.01
CA PRO A 151 -26.51 -36.96 -4.62
C PRO A 151 -25.41 -37.28 -3.60
N ASP A 152 -24.57 -38.28 -3.86
CA ASP A 152 -23.37 -38.62 -3.09
C ASP A 152 -22.30 -37.50 -3.16
N ASN A 153 -22.08 -36.93 -4.34
CA ASN A 153 -21.17 -35.79 -4.52
C ASN A 153 -21.68 -34.53 -3.81
N ILE A 154 -23.00 -34.28 -3.80
CA ILE A 154 -23.59 -33.15 -3.06
C ILE A 154 -23.35 -33.32 -1.56
N ARG A 155 -23.59 -34.51 -1.01
CA ARG A 155 -23.34 -34.81 0.41
C ARG A 155 -21.87 -34.62 0.78
N ARG A 156 -20.95 -35.09 -0.09
CA ARG A 156 -19.50 -34.90 0.08
C ARG A 156 -19.10 -33.42 0.01
N ARG A 157 -19.69 -32.64 -0.91
CA ARG A 157 -19.44 -31.20 -1.04
C ARG A 157 -19.92 -30.42 0.19
N MET A 158 -21.08 -30.75 0.77
CA MET A 158 -21.56 -30.11 2.00
C MET A 158 -20.64 -30.39 3.21
N GLY A 159 -20.16 -31.63 3.35
CA GLY A 159 -19.12 -31.96 4.32
C GLY A 159 -17.83 -31.16 4.08
N TYR A 160 -17.37 -31.14 2.83
CA TYR A 160 -16.16 -30.41 2.44
C TYR A 160 -16.27 -28.89 2.64
N VAL A 161 -17.43 -28.28 2.40
CA VAL A 161 -17.66 -26.84 2.67
C VAL A 161 -17.53 -26.55 4.16
N THR A 162 -18.03 -27.45 5.01
CA THR A 162 -17.95 -27.32 6.47
C THR A 162 -16.50 -27.43 6.95
N GLU A 163 -15.77 -28.43 6.44
CA GLU A 163 -14.33 -28.58 6.66
C GLU A 163 -13.55 -27.36 6.15
N MET A 164 -13.87 -26.86 4.95
CA MET A 164 -13.23 -25.68 4.36
C MET A 164 -13.49 -24.41 5.19
N GLN A 165 -14.68 -24.23 5.75
CA GLN A 165 -14.96 -23.12 6.66
C GLN A 165 -14.12 -23.21 7.94
N GLU A 166 -13.92 -24.43 8.47
CA GLU A 166 -12.98 -24.65 9.57
C GLU A 166 -11.54 -24.38 9.18
N HIS A 167 -11.09 -24.84 8.01
CA HIS A 167 -9.75 -24.56 7.51
C HIS A 167 -9.55 -23.07 7.21
N GLN A 168 -10.59 -22.36 6.80
CA GLN A 168 -10.55 -20.91 6.57
C GLN A 168 -10.41 -20.14 7.88
N LYS A 169 -10.97 -20.64 8.99
CA LYS A 169 -10.67 -20.15 10.35
C LYS A 169 -9.21 -20.44 10.74
N ARG A 170 -8.62 -21.52 10.19
CA ARG A 170 -7.25 -22.02 10.46
C ARG A 170 -6.14 -21.47 9.53
N THR A 171 -6.47 -20.68 8.51
CA THR A 171 -5.49 -20.16 7.53
C THR A 171 -5.00 -18.76 7.92
N VAL A 172 -3.69 -18.62 8.16
CA VAL A 172 -3.04 -17.30 8.34
C VAL A 172 -3.34 -16.49 7.08
N LYS A 173 -3.73 -15.24 7.26
CA LYS A 173 -3.99 -14.28 6.17
C LYS A 173 -2.68 -13.80 5.51
N CYS A 174 -1.75 -14.71 5.29
CA CYS A 174 -0.50 -14.55 4.55
C CYS A 174 -0.19 -15.91 3.93
N VAL A 175 -0.48 -16.07 2.64
CA VAL A 175 0.03 -17.18 1.84
C VAL A 175 0.75 -16.59 0.65
N LEU A 176 2.04 -16.94 0.57
CA LEU A 176 2.94 -16.71 -0.54
C LEU A 176 2.33 -17.21 -1.85
N ASN A 177 2.59 -16.45 -2.91
CA ASN A 177 2.10 -16.69 -4.26
C ASN A 177 2.37 -18.14 -4.71
N LEU A 178 1.32 -18.85 -5.13
CA LEU A 178 1.35 -19.72 -6.29
C LEU A 178 0.04 -19.56 -7.06
N TRP A 179 0.18 -19.56 -8.38
CA TRP A 179 -0.73 -19.12 -9.42
C TRP A 179 -2.14 -19.76 -9.39
N CYS A 180 -3.16 -18.94 -9.64
CA CYS A 180 -4.19 -19.17 -10.67
C CYS A 180 -5.24 -18.04 -10.61
N ASP A 181 -5.19 -17.17 -11.62
CA ASP A 181 -6.28 -16.27 -11.99
C ASP A 181 -7.24 -17.04 -12.89
N TRP A 182 -8.49 -17.28 -12.46
CA TRP A 182 -9.68 -17.26 -13.33
C TRP A 182 -10.98 -17.36 -12.52
N VAL A 183 -11.80 -16.31 -12.65
CA VAL A 183 -13.26 -16.22 -12.51
C VAL A 183 -13.91 -16.51 -11.14
N CYS A 184 -14.40 -15.43 -10.51
CA CYS A 184 -15.52 -15.47 -9.57
C CYS A 184 -16.43 -14.26 -9.82
N ASN A 185 -17.40 -14.40 -10.74
CA ASN A 185 -18.70 -13.73 -10.65
C ASN A 185 -19.73 -14.84 -10.42
N VAL A 186 -20.25 -14.94 -9.20
CA VAL A 186 -21.36 -15.83 -8.83
C VAL A 186 -22.43 -14.94 -8.19
N SER A 187 -22.94 -14.00 -8.97
CA SER A 187 -24.14 -13.22 -8.65
C SER A 187 -25.30 -13.51 -9.61
N ASP A 188 -25.11 -14.40 -10.60
CA ASP A 188 -26.08 -14.61 -11.70
C ASP A 188 -26.78 -15.98 -11.62
N PHE A 189 -26.79 -16.62 -10.44
CA PHE A 189 -27.56 -17.85 -10.21
C PHE A 189 -28.43 -17.73 -8.97
N VAL A 190 -29.41 -16.81 -9.04
CA VAL A 190 -30.71 -16.90 -8.37
C VAL A 190 -31.77 -16.54 -9.40
#